data_AF-A0A6V7UCT3-F1
#
_entry.id   AF-A0A6V7UCT3-F1
#
_cell.length_a   1.000
_cell.length_b   1.000
_cell.length_c   1.000
_cell.angle_alpha   90.00
_cell.angle_beta   90.00
_cell.angle_gamma   90.00
#
_symmetry.space_group_name_H-M   'P 1'
#
loop_
_entity.id
_entity.type
_entity.pdbx_description
1 polymer ?
#
loop_
_entity_poly.entity_id
_entity_poly.type
_entity_poly.pdbx_seq_one_letter_code
_entity_poly.pdbx_strand_id
1 'polypeptide(L)'
;MKIIKMYSLPIEVQLDILKCLNLNQLASFDKTNFYFRNLINKFWTKMARMKFDKLSIVDITIFNRMTNYEIIELESGVFPFAINDNLIENWQTAINKSIPLFLHDFGSHQEFAISLYNKGFITKSQTTNDNFISSFLENFLNYFQYKKSNKKDNKLRSYYLKLPNFPKNISEMITIRCWLEHLFNCGFEYADFNKIVFNPELINLLFDNDKTIPLQFNIQKLSLQGDQNFIAHFSFHHNFFQNLHF
;
A
#
# COMPACT_ATOMS: atom_id res chain seq x y z
N MET A 1 -21.75 -31.15 -18.23
CA MET A 1 -20.93 -30.01 -17.75
C MET A 1 -19.63 -30.57 -17.19
N LYS A 2 -18.49 -30.31 -17.84
CA LYS A 2 -17.17 -30.76 -17.35
C LYS A 2 -16.71 -29.83 -16.24
N ILE A 3 -16.49 -30.36 -15.04
CA ILE A 3 -15.87 -29.59 -13.94
C ILE A 3 -14.36 -29.60 -14.21
N ILE A 4 -13.81 -28.45 -14.60
CA ILE A 4 -12.36 -28.27 -14.69
C ILE A 4 -11.84 -28.02 -13.27
N LYS A 5 -10.87 -28.82 -12.86
CA LYS A 5 -10.22 -28.68 -11.56
C LYS A 5 -9.19 -27.56 -11.64
N MET A 6 -9.26 -26.59 -10.74
CA MET A 6 -8.37 -25.43 -10.78
C MET A 6 -6.88 -25.80 -10.74
N TYR A 7 -6.49 -26.85 -10.01
CA TYR A 7 -5.09 -27.30 -9.92
C TYR A 7 -4.55 -27.95 -11.21
N SER A 8 -5.42 -28.25 -12.19
CA SER A 8 -4.97 -28.71 -13.52
C SER A 8 -4.76 -27.55 -14.51
N LEU A 9 -5.02 -26.31 -14.09
CA LEU A 9 -4.77 -25.12 -14.90
C LEU A 9 -3.28 -24.72 -14.85
N PRO A 10 -2.76 -23.98 -15.84
CA PRO A 10 -1.47 -23.33 -15.76
C PRO A 10 -1.37 -22.43 -14.52
N ILE A 11 -0.16 -22.30 -13.96
CA ILE A 11 0.05 -21.63 -12.68
C ILE A 11 -0.36 -20.15 -12.72
N GLU A 12 -0.14 -19.50 -13.86
CA GLU A 12 -0.50 -18.11 -14.12
C GLU A 12 -2.02 -17.92 -14.02
N VAL A 13 -2.78 -18.82 -14.66
CA VAL A 13 -4.25 -18.80 -14.63
C VAL A 13 -4.76 -19.05 -13.21
N GLN A 14 -4.13 -19.96 -12.46
CA GLN A 14 -4.48 -20.19 -11.07
C GLN A 14 -4.25 -18.94 -10.21
N LEU A 15 -3.14 -18.25 -10.41
CA LEU A 15 -2.84 -17.02 -9.70
C LEU A 15 -3.82 -15.90 -10.05
N ASP A 16 -4.22 -15.78 -11.31
CA ASP A 16 -5.21 -14.80 -11.73
C ASP A 16 -6.58 -15.09 -11.10
N ILE A 17 -6.98 -16.36 -11.01
CA ILE A 17 -8.18 -16.76 -10.26
C ILE A 17 -8.05 -16.39 -8.78
N LEU A 18 -6.91 -16.70 -8.14
CA LEU A 18 -6.68 -16.40 -6.73
C LEU A 18 -6.70 -14.89 -6.43
N LYS A 19 -6.18 -14.05 -7.34
CA LYS A 19 -6.26 -12.58 -7.23
C LYS A 19 -7.70 -12.05 -7.23
N CYS A 20 -8.64 -12.79 -7.84
CA CYS A 20 -10.05 -12.43 -7.84
C CYS A 20 -10.78 -12.79 -6.54
N LEU A 21 -10.20 -13.64 -5.69
CA LEU A 21 -10.80 -14.06 -4.43
C LEU A 21 -10.64 -12.99 -3.35
N ASN A 22 -11.66 -12.84 -2.49
CA ASN A 22 -11.53 -12.03 -1.28
C ASN A 22 -10.79 -12.80 -0.17
N LEU A 23 -10.40 -12.11 0.92
CA LEU A 23 -9.63 -12.70 2.02
C LEU A 23 -10.29 -13.95 2.64
N ASN A 24 -11.62 -13.94 2.82
CA ASN A 24 -12.33 -15.08 3.42
C ASN A 24 -12.30 -16.30 2.48
N GLN A 25 -12.42 -16.07 1.18
CA GLN A 25 -12.31 -17.11 0.16
C GLN A 25 -10.88 -17.65 0.08
N LEU A 26 -9.86 -16.78 0.05
CA LEU A 26 -8.45 -17.17 0.08
C LEU A 26 -8.11 -18.01 1.32
N ALA A 27 -8.57 -17.59 2.51
CA ALA A 27 -8.40 -18.34 3.74
C ALA A 27 -9.09 -19.72 3.67
N SER A 28 -10.24 -19.80 3.00
CA SER A 28 -10.91 -21.09 2.77
C SER A 28 -10.10 -21.99 1.85
N PHE A 29 -9.48 -21.45 0.79
CA PHE A 29 -8.59 -22.20 -0.11
C PHE A 29 -7.33 -22.69 0.61
N ASP A 30 -6.73 -21.85 1.46
CA ASP A 30 -5.57 -22.22 2.27
C ASP A 30 -5.89 -23.41 3.20
N LYS A 31 -7.06 -23.41 3.84
CA LYS A 31 -7.47 -24.47 4.77
C LYS A 31 -7.85 -25.77 4.09
N THR A 32 -8.41 -25.70 2.88
CA THR A 32 -9.03 -26.86 2.22
C THR A 32 -8.04 -27.69 1.40
N ASN A 33 -6.92 -27.12 0.96
CA ASN A 33 -6.00 -27.83 0.07
C ASN A 33 -4.54 -27.42 0.28
N PHE A 34 -3.69 -28.39 0.61
CA PHE A 34 -2.25 -28.19 0.82
C PHE A 34 -1.53 -27.60 -0.41
N TYR A 35 -1.95 -27.95 -1.62
CA TYR A 35 -1.39 -27.36 -2.84
C TYR A 35 -1.73 -25.87 -2.94
N PHE A 36 -2.99 -25.48 -2.69
CA PHE A 36 -3.36 -24.06 -2.71
C PHE A 36 -2.74 -23.30 -1.56
N ARG A 37 -2.61 -23.89 -0.36
CA ARG A 37 -1.80 -23.33 0.72
C ARG A 37 -0.37 -23.02 0.27
N ASN A 38 0.33 -24.00 -0.30
CA ASN A 38 1.70 -23.79 -0.77
C ASN A 38 1.76 -22.76 -1.89
N LEU A 39 0.76 -22.75 -2.78
CA LEU A 39 0.68 -21.80 -3.88
C LEU A 39 0.44 -20.37 -3.38
N ILE A 40 -0.56 -20.20 -2.51
CA ILE A 40 -0.88 -18.95 -1.83
C ILE A 40 0.37 -18.48 -1.08
N ASN A 41 0.99 -19.32 -0.25
CA ASN A 41 2.21 -18.97 0.50
C ASN A 41 3.36 -18.54 -0.42
N LYS A 42 3.56 -19.25 -1.54
CA LYS A 42 4.61 -18.94 -2.52
C LYS A 42 4.39 -17.62 -3.24
N PHE A 43 3.13 -17.24 -3.49
CA PHE A 43 2.77 -16.07 -4.28
C PHE A 43 2.00 -15.00 -3.50
N TRP A 44 1.98 -15.10 -2.18
CA TRP A 44 1.18 -14.26 -1.29
C TRP A 44 1.52 -12.78 -1.46
N THR A 45 2.79 -12.46 -1.75
CA THR A 45 3.31 -11.10 -2.00
C THR A 45 2.83 -10.48 -3.29
N LYS A 46 2.23 -11.27 -4.19
CA LYS A 46 1.75 -10.83 -5.51
C LYS A 46 0.23 -10.69 -5.61
N MET A 47 -0.51 -10.88 -4.52
CA MET A 47 -1.97 -10.75 -4.48
C MET A 47 -2.34 -9.46 -3.75
N ALA A 48 -3.26 -8.64 -4.30
CA ALA A 48 -3.68 -7.40 -3.65
C ALA A 48 -4.48 -7.71 -2.36
N ARG A 49 -3.94 -7.31 -1.20
CA ARG A 49 -4.26 -7.92 0.11
C ARG A 49 -5.35 -7.21 0.90
N MET A 50 -5.52 -5.90 0.71
CA MET A 50 -6.50 -5.11 1.48
C MET A 50 -7.27 -4.18 0.55
N LYS A 51 -8.58 -4.09 0.76
CA LYS A 51 -9.44 -3.12 0.08
C LYS A 51 -9.73 -1.97 1.02
N PHE A 52 -9.32 -0.77 0.61
CA PHE A 52 -9.71 0.48 1.22
C PHE A 52 -10.74 1.17 0.33
N ASP A 53 -11.58 2.00 0.94
CA ASP A 53 -12.56 2.78 0.19
C ASP A 53 -11.88 4.00 -0.43
N LYS A 54 -10.97 4.67 0.30
CA LYS A 54 -10.24 5.83 -0.23
C LYS A 54 -8.76 5.82 0.12
N LEU A 55 -7.92 6.19 -0.85
CA LEU A 55 -6.53 6.61 -0.71
C LEU A 55 -6.45 8.12 -0.92
N SER A 56 -5.69 8.84 -0.09
CA SER A 56 -5.34 10.24 -0.36
C SER A 56 -4.02 10.61 0.30
N ILE A 57 -3.36 11.65 -0.20
CA ILE A 57 -2.25 12.28 0.51
C ILE A 57 -2.77 13.58 1.11
N VAL A 58 -2.51 13.80 2.40
CA VAL A 58 -3.01 14.95 3.13
C VAL A 58 -1.87 15.69 3.84
N ASP A 59 -2.03 16.99 3.98
CA ASP A 59 -1.24 17.79 4.91
C ASP A 59 -1.78 17.62 6.34
N ILE A 60 -0.95 17.03 7.21
CA ILE A 60 -1.28 16.73 8.60
C ILE A 60 -1.54 18.03 9.38
N THR A 61 -0.85 19.12 9.05
CA THR A 61 -0.97 20.40 9.77
C THR A 61 -2.37 21.00 9.63
N ILE A 62 -2.98 20.81 8.46
CA ILE A 62 -4.37 21.20 8.17
C ILE A 62 -5.34 20.22 8.83
N PHE A 63 -5.05 18.92 8.76
CA PHE A 63 -5.97 17.85 9.18
C PHE A 63 -6.09 17.67 10.71
N ASN A 64 -5.06 18.04 11.48
CA ASN A 64 -5.03 17.91 12.95
C ASN A 64 -6.22 18.60 13.66
N ARG A 65 -7.01 19.42 12.96
CA ARG A 65 -8.15 20.15 13.53
C ARG A 65 -9.49 19.41 13.45
N MET A 66 -9.61 18.29 12.73
CA MET A 66 -10.96 17.83 12.30
C MET A 66 -11.44 16.42 12.70
N THR A 67 -10.64 15.44 13.15
CA THR A 67 -11.21 14.08 13.38
C THR A 67 -10.49 13.22 14.43
N ASN A 68 -11.18 12.16 14.87
CA ASN A 68 -10.58 11.00 15.52
C ASN A 68 -9.81 10.18 14.49
N TYR A 69 -8.49 10.32 14.46
CA TYR A 69 -7.64 9.50 13.62
C TYR A 69 -6.50 8.88 14.39
N GLU A 70 -5.89 7.89 13.77
CA GLU A 70 -4.71 7.22 14.29
C GLU A 70 -3.54 7.45 13.33
N ILE A 71 -2.50 8.09 13.84
CA ILE A 71 -1.21 8.20 13.17
C ILE A 71 -0.48 6.90 13.40
N ILE A 72 -0.01 6.31 12.31
CA ILE A 72 0.90 5.17 12.32
C ILE A 72 2.30 5.76 12.21
N GLU A 73 2.99 5.79 13.34
CA GLU A 73 4.42 6.06 13.38
C GLU A 73 5.20 4.81 12.99
N LEU A 74 6.30 5.03 12.28
CA LEU A 74 7.05 3.95 11.66
C LEU A 74 8.30 3.66 12.46
N GLU A 75 8.38 2.46 12.99
CA GLU A 75 9.58 1.97 13.65
C GLU A 75 10.57 1.49 12.58
N SER A 76 11.79 2.00 12.65
CA SER A 76 12.91 1.52 11.83
C SER A 76 13.25 0.07 12.18
N GLY A 77 13.66 -0.73 11.18
CA GLY A 77 14.17 -2.08 11.42
C GLY A 77 13.09 -3.18 11.52
N VAL A 78 11.82 -2.83 11.35
CA VAL A 78 10.71 -3.81 11.34
C VAL A 78 10.73 -4.70 10.10
N PHE A 79 11.36 -4.26 9.01
CA PHE A 79 11.33 -4.95 7.73
C PHE A 79 12.71 -5.52 7.34
N PRO A 80 12.86 -6.86 7.27
CA PRO A 80 14.08 -7.48 6.75
C PRO A 80 14.10 -7.32 5.22
N PHE A 81 14.62 -6.19 4.75
CA PHE A 81 14.84 -5.94 3.34
C PHE A 81 16.33 -6.11 3.02
N ALA A 82 16.66 -7.07 2.15
CA ALA A 82 18.04 -7.28 1.72
C ALA A 82 18.42 -6.18 0.72
N ILE A 83 19.33 -5.31 1.13
CA ILE A 83 19.82 -4.20 0.30
C ILE A 83 21.20 -4.59 -0.24
N ASN A 84 21.45 -4.30 -1.51
CA ASN A 84 22.78 -4.41 -2.10
C ASN A 84 23.49 -3.04 -2.13
N ASP A 85 24.82 -3.04 -2.23
CA ASP A 85 25.63 -1.82 -2.15
C ASP A 85 25.27 -0.78 -3.21
N ASN A 86 24.94 -1.23 -4.43
CA ASN A 86 24.52 -0.34 -5.53
C ASN A 86 23.22 0.42 -5.20
N LEU A 87 22.26 -0.24 -4.55
CA LEU A 87 21.01 0.40 -4.13
C LEU A 87 21.26 1.42 -2.99
N ILE A 88 22.17 1.10 -2.06
CA ILE A 88 22.58 2.02 -0.99
C ILE A 88 23.16 3.30 -1.60
N GLU A 89 24.07 3.18 -2.58
CA GLU A 89 24.72 4.33 -3.22
C GLU A 89 23.70 5.24 -3.93
N ASN A 90 22.76 4.65 -4.68
CA ASN A 90 21.69 5.40 -5.34
C ASN A 90 20.79 6.11 -4.35
N TRP A 91 20.41 5.44 -3.26
CA TRP A 91 19.60 6.05 -2.21
C TRP A 91 20.34 7.14 -1.46
N GLN A 92 21.64 6.96 -1.20
CA GLN A 92 22.46 8.00 -0.59
C GLN A 92 22.56 9.23 -1.49
N THR A 93 22.66 9.04 -2.81
CA THR A 93 22.63 10.13 -3.79
C THR A 93 21.29 10.88 -3.76
N ALA A 94 20.18 10.16 -3.65
CA ALA A 94 18.84 10.74 -3.54
C ALA A 94 18.66 11.58 -2.27
N ILE A 95 19.14 11.04 -1.13
CA ILE A 95 19.16 11.73 0.17
C ILE A 95 20.00 13.01 0.07
N ASN A 96 21.21 12.93 -0.49
CA ASN A 96 22.10 14.08 -0.64
C ASN A 96 21.48 15.19 -1.51
N LYS A 97 20.73 14.81 -2.55
CA LYS A 97 19.95 15.71 -3.40
C LYS A 97 18.65 16.21 -2.75
N SER A 98 18.29 15.67 -1.58
CA SER A 98 17.03 15.95 -0.88
C SER A 98 15.80 15.75 -1.78
N ILE A 99 15.78 14.65 -2.54
CA ILE A 99 14.64 14.32 -3.40
C ILE A 99 13.42 14.03 -2.51
N PRO A 100 12.31 14.77 -2.64
CA PRO A 100 11.13 14.57 -1.80
C PRO A 100 10.33 13.32 -2.23
N LEU A 101 9.60 12.73 -1.29
CA LEU A 101 8.63 11.66 -1.54
C LEU A 101 7.34 12.19 -2.18
N PHE A 102 6.93 13.40 -1.81
CA PHE A 102 5.72 14.05 -2.28
C PHE A 102 6.06 15.33 -3.03
N LEU A 103 5.48 15.48 -4.23
CA LEU A 103 5.45 16.74 -4.96
C LEU A 103 4.14 17.45 -4.63
N HIS A 104 4.21 18.76 -4.40
CA HIS A 104 3.03 19.54 -4.05
C HIS A 104 3.12 21.00 -4.48
N ASP A 105 1.97 21.65 -4.63
CA ASP A 105 1.83 23.07 -5.01
C ASP A 105 1.46 23.94 -3.78
N PHE A 106 2.20 23.78 -2.68
CA PHE A 106 1.99 24.59 -1.47
C PHE A 106 3.26 25.39 -1.14
N GLY A 107 3.07 26.63 -0.70
CA GLY A 107 4.15 27.61 -0.51
C GLY A 107 5.12 27.39 0.67
N SER A 108 5.05 26.27 1.41
CA SER A 108 6.01 25.97 2.49
C SER A 108 6.01 24.49 2.91
N HIS A 109 7.03 24.08 3.69
CA HIS A 109 7.23 22.73 4.23
C HIS A 109 6.01 22.23 5.01
N GLN A 110 5.33 21.23 4.45
CA GLN A 110 4.21 20.57 5.10
C GLN A 110 4.59 19.15 5.48
N GLU A 111 4.07 18.69 6.61
CA GLU A 111 4.14 17.29 6.98
C GLU A 111 2.99 16.55 6.29
N PHE A 112 3.33 15.59 5.43
CA PHE A 112 2.35 14.82 4.71
C PHE A 112 2.13 13.45 5.34
N ALA A 113 0.89 12.95 5.23
CA ALA A 113 0.56 11.57 5.51
C ALA A 113 -0.26 10.98 4.37
N ILE A 114 -0.11 9.67 4.19
CA ILE A 114 -1.01 8.88 3.35
C ILE A 114 -2.21 8.51 4.23
N SER A 115 -3.38 9.01 3.86
CA SER A 115 -4.65 8.66 4.49
C SER A 115 -5.27 7.46 3.79
N LEU A 116 -5.60 6.44 4.58
CA LEU A 116 -6.28 5.23 4.16
C LEU A 116 -7.63 5.17 4.85
N TYR A 117 -8.70 5.35 4.08
CA TYR A 117 -10.06 5.30 4.60
C TYR A 117 -10.66 3.91 4.39
N ASN A 118 -11.17 3.33 5.47
CA ASN A 118 -11.93 2.11 5.45
C ASN A 118 -13.42 2.45 5.66
N LYS A 119 -14.23 2.21 4.63
CA LYS A 119 -15.69 2.22 4.74
C LYS A 119 -16.10 0.99 5.53
N GLY A 120 -16.07 1.15 6.86
CA GLY A 120 -16.09 0.07 7.84
C GLY A 120 -16.85 -1.19 7.40
N PHE A 121 -16.21 -2.34 7.64
CA PHE A 121 -16.69 -3.66 7.24
C PHE A 121 -18.20 -3.86 7.44
N ILE A 122 -18.82 -4.46 6.42
CA ILE A 122 -20.03 -5.28 6.58
C ILE A 122 -19.62 -6.44 7.50
N THR A 123 -20.09 -6.41 8.74
CA THR A 123 -19.80 -7.42 9.74
C THR A 123 -20.46 -8.74 9.36
N LYS A 124 -19.63 -9.79 9.21
CA LYS A 124 -19.81 -11.14 9.78
C LYS A 124 -18.62 -12.01 9.34
N SER A 125 -17.56 -12.03 10.13
CA SER A 125 -16.65 -13.18 10.15
C SER A 125 -16.50 -13.62 11.59
N GLN A 126 -16.97 -14.84 11.85
CA GLN A 126 -16.72 -15.58 13.07
C GLN A 126 -15.20 -15.73 13.27
N THR A 127 -14.77 -15.53 14.51
CA THR A 127 -13.39 -15.74 14.97
C THR A 127 -13.01 -17.21 14.82
N THR A 128 -12.00 -17.50 14.01
CA THR A 128 -11.24 -18.77 14.10
C THR A 128 -9.80 -18.43 14.42
N ASN A 129 -9.31 -18.98 15.54
CA ASN A 129 -7.89 -19.03 15.90
C ASN A 129 -7.12 -19.74 14.78
N ASP A 130 -6.16 -19.06 14.16
CA ASP A 130 -5.14 -19.70 13.32
C ASP A 130 -3.82 -18.91 13.40
N ASN A 131 -2.79 -19.60 13.88
CA ASN A 131 -1.40 -19.12 13.99
C ASN A 131 -0.64 -19.46 12.71
N PHE A 132 -0.83 -18.73 11.62
CA PHE A 132 0.14 -18.69 10.50
C PHE A 132 -0.19 -17.60 9.47
N ILE A 133 -0.36 -16.35 9.90
CA ILE A 133 -0.09 -15.22 9.01
C ILE A 133 1.40 -14.94 9.15
N SER A 134 2.13 -14.59 8.07
CA SER A 134 3.54 -14.25 8.22
C SER A 134 3.66 -13.19 9.33
N SER A 135 4.60 -13.35 10.28
CA SER A 135 4.74 -12.43 11.43
C SER A 135 4.74 -10.95 11.01
N PHE A 136 5.18 -10.67 9.79
CA PHE A 136 5.14 -9.40 9.09
C PHE A 136 3.74 -8.87 8.75
N LEU A 137 2.85 -9.67 8.17
CA LEU A 137 1.46 -9.28 7.93
C LEU A 137 0.61 -9.43 9.18
N GLU A 138 0.96 -10.34 10.08
CA GLU A 138 0.41 -10.39 11.41
C GLU A 138 0.78 -9.10 12.13
N ASN A 139 1.99 -8.54 12.01
CA ASN A 139 2.30 -7.23 12.60
C ASN A 139 1.51 -6.10 11.93
N PHE A 140 1.41 -6.06 10.60
CA PHE A 140 0.64 -5.03 9.90
C PHE A 140 -0.86 -5.14 10.22
N LEU A 141 -1.45 -6.32 10.03
CA LEU A 141 -2.88 -6.59 10.27
C LEU A 141 -3.20 -6.60 11.77
N ASN A 142 -2.37 -7.15 12.64
CA ASN A 142 -2.53 -7.04 14.09
C ASN A 142 -2.33 -5.60 14.53
N TYR A 143 -1.45 -4.80 13.95
CA TYR A 143 -1.40 -3.37 14.29
C TYR A 143 -2.77 -2.73 14.04
N PHE A 144 -3.37 -2.99 12.87
CA PHE A 144 -4.70 -2.52 12.52
C PHE A 144 -5.85 -3.18 13.31
N GLN A 145 -5.73 -4.46 13.72
CA GLN A 145 -6.76 -5.26 14.39
C GLN A 145 -6.68 -5.24 15.93
N TYR A 146 -5.49 -5.16 16.51
CA TYR A 146 -5.22 -5.05 17.96
C TYR A 146 -5.67 -3.69 18.49
N LYS A 147 -5.38 -2.60 17.77
CA LYS A 147 -5.88 -1.26 18.13
C LYS A 147 -7.42 -1.18 18.08
N LYS A 148 -8.06 -2.04 17.26
CA LYS A 148 -9.53 -2.16 17.11
C LYS A 148 -10.20 -2.81 18.33
N SER A 149 -9.57 -3.78 19.01
CA SER A 149 -10.20 -4.48 20.15
C SER A 149 -10.21 -3.66 21.45
N ASN A 150 -9.35 -2.65 21.56
CA ASN A 150 -9.17 -1.85 22.78
C ASN A 150 -10.00 -0.57 22.86
N LYS A 151 -10.81 -0.22 21.84
CA LYS A 151 -11.73 0.93 21.89
C LYS A 151 -13.18 0.45 21.71
N LYS A 152 -13.94 0.40 22.81
CA LYS A 152 -15.36 0.02 22.83
C LYS A 152 -16.29 1.01 22.14
N ASP A 153 -15.83 2.25 21.91
CA ASP A 153 -16.63 3.29 21.26
C ASP A 153 -15.90 3.92 20.07
N ASN A 154 -16.64 4.10 18.98
CA ASN A 154 -16.34 4.88 17.78
C ASN A 154 -15.31 4.33 16.77
N LYS A 155 -15.88 3.59 15.80
CA LYS A 155 -15.65 3.60 14.34
C LYS A 155 -14.51 4.53 13.84
N LEU A 156 -13.25 4.19 14.13
CA LEU A 156 -12.12 4.77 13.41
C LEU A 156 -12.29 4.42 11.93
N ARG A 157 -12.40 5.45 11.08
CA ARG A 157 -12.62 5.27 9.63
C ARG A 157 -11.36 5.50 8.81
N SER A 158 -10.33 6.11 9.41
CA SER A 158 -9.15 6.57 8.68
C SER A 158 -7.88 6.25 9.44
N TYR A 159 -6.89 5.77 8.70
CA TYR A 159 -5.52 5.56 9.15
C TYR A 159 -4.59 6.53 8.44
N TYR A 160 -3.61 7.07 9.14
CA TYR A 160 -2.67 8.04 8.58
C TYR A 160 -1.27 7.51 8.72
N LEU A 161 -0.69 7.13 7.60
CA LEU A 161 0.68 6.69 7.50
C LEU A 161 1.57 7.91 7.31
N LYS A 162 2.30 8.29 8.37
CA LYS A 162 3.24 9.41 8.33
C LYS A 162 4.57 8.91 7.75
N LEU A 163 4.89 9.33 6.53
CA LEU A 163 6.18 9.06 5.88
C LEU A 163 7.01 10.35 5.84
N PRO A 164 8.34 10.28 6.03
CA PRO A 164 9.18 11.46 5.89
C PRO A 164 9.14 11.93 4.43
N ASN A 165 8.82 13.21 4.23
CA ASN A 165 8.82 13.77 2.88
C ASN A 165 10.25 13.87 2.32
N PHE A 166 11.22 14.20 3.17
CA PHE A 166 12.64 14.23 2.81
C PHE A 166 13.37 13.15 3.62
N PRO A 167 13.66 11.98 3.03
CA PRO A 167 14.37 10.92 3.73
C PRO A 167 15.76 11.40 4.14
N LYS A 168 16.13 11.18 5.40
CA LYS A 168 17.40 11.67 5.97
C LYS A 168 18.50 10.62 6.00
N ASN A 169 18.13 9.35 5.89
CA ASN A 169 19.05 8.23 6.00
C ASN A 169 18.48 6.99 5.29
N ILE A 170 19.33 5.99 5.10
CA ILE A 170 18.98 4.72 4.44
C ILE A 170 17.84 4.00 5.18
N SER A 171 17.78 4.09 6.52
CA SER A 171 16.71 3.45 7.29
C SER A 171 15.31 4.00 6.95
N GLU A 172 15.21 5.32 6.77
CA GLU A 172 13.98 5.97 6.31
C GLU A 172 13.63 5.56 4.87
N MET A 173 14.63 5.42 3.98
CA MET A 173 14.42 4.92 2.61
C MET A 173 13.87 3.49 2.57
N ILE A 174 14.42 2.58 3.38
CA ILE A 174 13.90 1.21 3.55
C ILE A 174 12.45 1.26 4.00
N THR A 175 12.19 2.07 5.02
CA THR A 175 10.86 2.22 5.61
C THR A 175 9.87 2.68 4.55
N ILE A 176 10.18 3.75 3.81
CA ILE A 176 9.33 4.24 2.72
C ILE A 176 9.09 3.16 1.67
N ARG A 177 10.16 2.51 1.17
CA ARG A 177 10.04 1.44 0.17
C ARG A 177 9.07 0.35 0.64
N CYS A 178 9.30 -0.20 1.84
CA CYS A 178 8.47 -1.27 2.37
C CYS A 178 7.02 -0.85 2.47
N TRP A 179 6.71 0.33 2.99
CA TRP A 179 5.32 0.80 3.09
C TRP A 179 4.65 1.03 1.74
N LEU A 180 5.37 1.63 0.79
CA LEU A 180 4.85 1.82 -0.57
C LEU A 180 4.60 0.48 -1.27
N GLU A 181 5.49 -0.50 -1.08
CA GLU A 181 5.29 -1.86 -1.61
C GLU A 181 3.98 -2.47 -1.10
N HIS A 182 3.65 -2.29 0.17
CA HIS A 182 2.37 -2.73 0.73
C HIS A 182 1.19 -1.97 0.15
N LEU A 183 1.32 -0.65 0.01
CA LEU A 183 0.27 0.20 -0.53
C LEU A 183 -0.03 -0.14 -2.00
N PHE A 184 0.98 -0.42 -2.82
CA PHE A 184 0.79 -0.89 -4.20
C PHE A 184 0.10 -2.26 -4.25
N ASN A 185 0.34 -3.11 -3.24
CA ASN A 185 -0.39 -4.36 -3.06
C ASN A 185 -1.77 -4.19 -2.39
N CYS A 186 -2.33 -2.98 -2.31
CA CYS A 186 -3.70 -2.75 -1.86
C CYS A 186 -4.62 -2.38 -3.04
N GLY A 187 -5.93 -2.54 -2.82
CA GLY A 187 -7.00 -2.10 -3.70
C GLY A 187 -7.76 -0.92 -3.10
N PHE A 188 -8.18 0.01 -3.96
CA PHE A 188 -8.83 1.26 -3.57
C PHE A 188 -10.05 1.52 -4.45
N GLU A 189 -11.20 1.84 -3.86
CA GLU A 189 -12.38 2.29 -4.64
C GLU A 189 -12.11 3.69 -5.21
N TYR A 190 -11.58 4.59 -4.39
CA TYR A 190 -11.23 5.95 -4.78
C TYR A 190 -9.77 6.27 -4.42
N ALA A 191 -9.09 7.03 -5.27
CA ALA A 191 -7.90 7.79 -4.88
C ALA A 191 -8.13 9.27 -5.16
N ASP A 192 -7.67 10.12 -4.25
CA ASP A 192 -7.86 11.57 -4.32
C ASP A 192 -6.54 12.27 -4.00
N PHE A 193 -5.96 12.88 -5.02
CA PHE A 193 -4.71 13.62 -4.95
C PHE A 193 -5.01 15.10 -5.17
N ASN A 194 -5.20 15.82 -4.07
CA ASN A 194 -5.46 17.26 -4.10
C ASN A 194 -4.15 18.03 -3.93
N LYS A 195 -3.56 18.45 -5.05
CA LYS A 195 -2.30 19.23 -5.12
C LYS A 195 -1.08 18.53 -4.51
N ILE A 196 -1.17 17.23 -4.22
CA ILE A 196 -0.08 16.41 -3.67
C ILE A 196 -0.09 15.07 -4.36
N VAL A 197 1.06 14.66 -4.89
CA VAL A 197 1.28 13.38 -5.57
C VAL A 197 2.61 12.79 -5.12
N PHE A 198 2.81 11.50 -5.36
CA PHE A 198 4.13 10.89 -5.19
C PHE A 198 5.12 11.45 -6.20
N ASN A 199 6.38 11.60 -5.79
CA ASN A 199 7.45 12.00 -6.69
C ASN A 199 7.91 10.82 -7.55
N PRO A 200 7.67 10.81 -8.89
CA PRO A 200 8.13 9.74 -9.78
C PRO A 200 9.61 9.42 -9.63
N GLU A 201 10.46 10.43 -9.46
CA GLU A 201 11.90 10.24 -9.37
C GLU A 201 12.26 9.39 -8.15
N LEU A 202 11.70 9.71 -6.98
CA LEU A 202 11.95 8.93 -5.78
C LEU A 202 11.34 7.52 -5.89
N ILE A 203 10.12 7.40 -6.44
CA ILE A 203 9.49 6.09 -6.63
C ILE A 203 10.35 5.20 -7.53
N ASN A 204 10.86 5.71 -8.64
CA ASN A 204 11.76 4.96 -9.51
C ASN A 204 13.03 4.56 -8.75
N LEU A 205 13.68 5.47 -8.02
CA LEU A 205 14.87 5.14 -7.23
C LEU A 205 14.62 4.05 -6.17
N LEU A 206 13.43 4.01 -5.57
CA LEU A 206 13.06 3.00 -4.57
C LEU A 206 12.87 1.61 -5.19
N PHE A 207 12.48 1.52 -6.47
CA PHE A 207 11.99 0.28 -7.08
C PHE A 207 12.62 -0.11 -8.43
N ASP A 208 13.50 0.68 -9.03
CA ASP A 208 14.04 0.49 -10.40
C ASP A 208 14.76 -0.85 -10.59
N ASN A 209 15.40 -1.34 -9.52
CA ASN A 209 16.11 -2.63 -9.54
C ASN A 209 15.16 -3.83 -9.48
N ASP A 210 13.87 -3.62 -9.22
CA ASP A 210 12.91 -4.67 -8.93
C ASP A 210 11.82 -4.73 -10.00
N LYS A 211 12.22 -5.18 -11.20
CA LYS A 211 11.29 -5.44 -12.33
C LYS A 211 10.19 -6.46 -12.02
N THR A 212 10.24 -7.09 -10.84
CA THR A 212 9.33 -8.17 -10.45
C THR A 212 8.03 -7.67 -9.83
N ILE A 213 7.99 -6.42 -9.36
CA ILE A 213 6.82 -5.84 -8.70
C ILE A 213 6.22 -4.77 -9.63
N PRO A 214 5.01 -5.00 -10.17
CA PRO A 214 4.30 -3.93 -10.84
C PRO A 214 3.94 -2.87 -9.79
N LEU A 215 4.59 -1.70 -9.88
CA LEU A 215 4.28 -0.53 -9.05
C LEU A 215 2.99 0.08 -9.56
N GLN A 216 1.86 -0.52 -9.20
CA GLN A 216 0.57 -0.07 -9.67
C GLN A 216 -0.41 -0.04 -8.51
N PHE A 217 -1.04 1.12 -8.30
CA PHE A 217 -2.18 1.19 -7.42
C PHE A 217 -3.40 0.58 -8.11
N ASN A 218 -4.06 -0.37 -7.45
CA ASN A 218 -5.31 -0.94 -7.93
C ASN A 218 -6.48 -0.01 -7.55
N ILE A 219 -6.66 1.08 -8.29
CA ILE A 219 -7.68 2.12 -8.03
C ILE A 219 -8.82 2.01 -9.05
N GLN A 220 -10.08 2.11 -8.59
CA GLN A 220 -11.23 2.14 -9.50
C GLN A 220 -11.53 3.55 -10.03
N LYS A 221 -11.41 4.58 -9.19
CA LYS A 221 -11.69 5.97 -9.55
C LYS A 221 -10.60 6.91 -9.02
N LEU A 222 -10.10 7.80 -9.87
CA LEU A 222 -9.10 8.79 -9.49
C LEU A 222 -9.68 10.21 -9.58
N SER A 223 -9.44 10.99 -8.54
CA SER A 223 -9.57 12.44 -8.52
C SER A 223 -8.18 13.04 -8.42
N LEU A 224 -7.82 13.89 -9.39
CA LEU A 224 -6.60 14.68 -9.36
C LEU A 224 -6.99 16.15 -9.44
N GLN A 225 -6.61 16.92 -8.43
CA GLN A 225 -6.84 18.37 -8.39
C GLN A 225 -5.48 19.07 -8.32
N GLY A 226 -5.30 20.12 -9.10
CA GLY A 226 -4.04 20.84 -9.22
C GLY A 226 -4.19 22.04 -10.14
N ASP A 227 -3.20 22.92 -10.16
CA ASP A 227 -3.09 23.86 -11.26
C ASP A 227 -2.75 23.11 -12.56
N GLN A 228 -2.86 23.78 -13.71
CA GLN A 228 -2.62 23.13 -15.01
C GLN A 228 -1.18 22.60 -15.13
N ASN A 229 -0.20 23.28 -14.51
CA ASN A 229 1.19 22.87 -14.53
C ASN A 229 1.41 21.58 -13.75
N PHE A 230 0.81 21.45 -12.57
CA PHE A 230 0.86 20.27 -11.73
C PHE A 230 0.23 19.06 -12.43
N ILE A 231 -0.94 19.24 -13.02
CA ILE A 231 -1.62 18.18 -13.77
C ILE A 231 -0.78 17.75 -14.98
N ALA A 232 -0.27 18.70 -15.76
CA ALA A 232 0.58 18.40 -16.91
C ALA A 232 1.86 17.63 -16.51
N HIS A 233 2.51 18.06 -15.42
CA HIS A 233 3.69 17.38 -14.87
C HIS A 233 3.34 15.96 -14.42
N PHE A 234 2.20 15.77 -13.75
CA PHE A 234 1.74 14.45 -13.33
C PHE A 234 1.44 13.54 -14.53
N SER A 235 0.71 14.02 -15.53
CA SER A 235 0.34 13.25 -16.73
C SER A 235 1.56 12.86 -17.57
N PHE A 236 2.60 13.70 -17.63
CA PHE A 236 3.79 13.43 -18.44
C PHE A 236 4.67 12.31 -17.85
N HIS A 237 4.66 12.13 -16.53
CA HIS A 237 5.62 11.27 -15.84
C HIS A 237 5.07 9.91 -15.39
N HIS A 238 3.79 9.58 -15.62
CA HIS A 238 3.19 8.43 -14.92
C HIS A 238 2.48 7.38 -15.80
N ASN A 239 3.09 6.18 -15.80
CA ASN A 239 2.47 4.89 -16.16
C ASN A 239 1.86 4.16 -14.94
N PHE A 240 1.89 4.75 -13.73
CA PHE A 240 1.51 4.11 -12.46
C PHE A 240 0.01 3.83 -12.30
N PHE A 241 -0.83 4.41 -13.16
CA PHE A 241 -2.28 4.27 -13.10
C PHE A 241 -2.81 3.81 -14.48
N GLN A 242 -3.09 2.51 -14.63
CA GLN A 242 -3.92 2.04 -15.75
C GLN A 242 -5.38 1.92 -15.33
N ASN A 243 -6.29 2.05 -16.29
CA ASN A 243 -7.76 2.05 -16.16
C ASN A 243 -8.43 3.36 -15.70
N LEU A 244 -7.77 4.50 -15.90
CA LEU A 244 -8.42 5.79 -15.72
C LEU A 244 -9.15 6.19 -17.00
N HIS A 245 -10.47 5.99 -16.98
CA HIS A 245 -11.35 6.75 -17.87
C HIS A 245 -11.49 8.15 -17.26
N PHE A 246 -10.84 9.14 -17.88
CA PHE A 246 -11.03 10.56 -17.56
C PHE A 246 -12.41 11.04 -18.02
#